data_AF-A0A0L7L6M8-F1
#
_entry.id   AF-A0A0L7L6M8-F1
#
_cell.length_a   1.000
_cell.length_b   1.000
_cell.length_c   1.000
_cell.angle_alpha   90.00
_cell.angle_beta   90.00
_cell.angle_gamma   90.00
#
_symmetry.space_group_name_H-M   'P 1'
#
loop_
_entity.id
_entity.type
_entity.pdbx_description
1 polymer ?
#
loop_
_entity_poly.entity_id
_entity_poly.type
_entity_poly.pdbx_seq_one_letter_code
_entity_poly.pdbx_strand_id
1 'polypeptide(L)'
;MDEEMGGLSEDDFEIPPVKYEYLDHTADVQLHAWGDSLKETFEQCGMAMFGYMTELDYVQIKEVHTIEATADDMMGLLYHFLDELLFLFSVEPFLICKKLEITEFNTEEFRIVCKCFGEEFQIGRHPQGTEVKAITYSAMQVIDEPKDNNQLTGNKQSEKTHIYWANGILISKSMISYLVFL
;
A
#
# COMPACT_ATOMS: atom_id res chain seq x y z
N MET A 1 38.57 1.46 -13.16
CA MET A 1 37.72 0.27 -12.98
C MET A 1 36.51 0.85 -12.30
N ASP A 2 35.63 1.36 -13.14
CA ASP A 2 34.50 2.16 -12.72
C ASP A 2 33.36 1.14 -12.62
N GLU A 3 33.23 0.56 -11.43
CA GLU A 3 32.13 -0.35 -11.13
C GLU A 3 30.83 0.45 -11.18
N GLU A 4 29.96 0.08 -12.11
CA GLU A 4 28.59 0.56 -12.23
C GLU A 4 27.84 0.27 -10.93
N MET A 5 27.84 1.24 -10.01
CA MET A 5 26.87 1.34 -8.93
C MET A 5 25.50 1.57 -9.57
N GLY A 6 24.66 0.54 -9.52
CA GLY A 6 23.32 0.54 -10.08
C GLY A 6 22.49 1.73 -9.59
N GLY A 7 22.38 2.76 -10.43
CA GLY A 7 21.13 3.41 -10.80
C GLY A 7 20.22 4.01 -9.72
N LEU A 8 20.72 4.42 -8.56
CA LEU A 8 19.96 5.26 -7.63
C LEU A 8 20.24 6.74 -7.93
N SER A 9 19.21 7.48 -8.31
CA SER A 9 19.23 8.92 -8.54
C SER A 9 18.91 9.70 -7.25
N GLU A 10 19.22 11.00 -7.18
CA GLU A 10 18.94 11.82 -5.99
C GLU A 10 17.43 11.89 -5.67
N ASP A 11 16.57 11.76 -6.68
CA ASP A 11 15.10 11.75 -6.55
C ASP A 11 14.56 10.46 -5.89
N ASP A 12 15.33 9.37 -5.92
CA ASP A 12 14.93 8.09 -5.32
C ASP A 12 14.87 8.16 -3.79
N PHE A 13 15.56 9.14 -3.20
CA PHE A 13 15.57 9.40 -1.75
C PHE A 13 14.43 10.31 -1.27
N GLU A 14 13.63 10.90 -2.17
CA GLU A 14 12.44 11.63 -1.77
C GLU A 14 11.36 10.65 -1.30
N ILE A 15 11.06 10.70 0.01
CA ILE A 15 10.03 9.87 0.65
C ILE A 15 8.69 10.62 0.58
N PRO A 16 7.65 10.03 -0.02
CA PRO A 16 6.33 10.65 -0.07
C PRO A 16 5.75 10.80 1.36
N PRO A 17 4.89 11.80 1.59
CA PRO A 17 4.22 11.95 2.88
C PRO A 17 3.39 10.70 3.18
N VAL A 18 3.37 10.31 4.46
CA VAL A 18 2.56 9.18 4.95
C VAL A 18 1.07 9.55 4.84
N LYS A 19 0.33 8.77 4.05
CA LYS A 19 -1.12 8.93 3.81
C LYS A 19 -1.86 7.62 4.11
N TYR A 20 -1.59 7.06 5.27
CA TYR A 20 -2.29 5.87 5.76
C TYR A 20 -2.50 5.95 7.28
N GLU A 21 -3.47 5.18 7.77
CA GLU A 21 -3.76 4.98 9.19
C GLU A 21 -4.08 3.50 9.45
N TYR A 22 -3.93 3.10 10.71
CA TYR A 22 -4.25 1.75 11.18
C TYR A 22 -5.52 1.81 12.03
N LEU A 23 -6.47 0.93 11.73
CA LEU A 23 -7.68 0.75 12.54
C LEU A 23 -7.55 -0.56 13.29
N ASP A 24 -7.45 -0.48 14.62
CA ASP A 24 -7.29 -1.63 15.49
C ASP A 24 -8.59 -2.44 15.58
N HIS A 25 -8.50 -3.71 15.21
CA HIS A 25 -9.52 -4.72 15.48
C HIS A 25 -8.90 -5.79 16.39
N THR A 26 -9.72 -6.46 17.21
CA THR A 26 -9.24 -7.28 18.35
C THR A 26 -8.33 -8.47 18.01
N ALA A 27 -8.18 -8.82 16.72
CA ALA A 27 -7.32 -9.91 16.24
C ALA A 27 -6.61 -9.60 14.92
N ASP A 28 -6.89 -8.45 14.32
CA ASP A 28 -6.50 -8.12 12.95
C ASP A 28 -6.24 -6.62 12.86
N VAL A 29 -5.38 -6.20 11.93
CA VAL A 29 -5.23 -4.78 11.60
C VAL A 29 -5.96 -4.46 10.31
N GLN A 30 -6.73 -3.39 10.31
CA GLN A 30 -7.25 -2.82 9.07
C GLN A 30 -6.34 -1.67 8.60
N LEU A 31 -5.71 -1.86 7.45
CA LEU A 31 -4.89 -0.83 6.80
C LEU A 31 -5.82 0.12 6.03
N HIS A 32 -5.76 1.41 6.33
CA HIS A 32 -6.51 2.43 5.60
C HIS A 32 -5.54 3.39 4.92
N ALA A 33 -5.52 3.40 3.59
CA ALA A 33 -4.67 4.30 2.79
C ALA A 33 -5.49 5.18 1.86
N TRP A 34 -4.99 6.40 1.60
CA TRP A 34 -5.57 7.38 0.68
C TRP A 34 -4.48 8.04 -0.18
N GLY A 35 -4.86 8.59 -1.33
CA GLY A 35 -3.90 9.18 -2.27
C GLY A 35 -4.56 10.19 -3.20
N ASP A 36 -3.76 11.00 -3.88
CA ASP A 36 -4.26 11.92 -4.90
C ASP A 36 -4.67 11.21 -6.19
N SER A 37 -4.22 9.96 -6.36
CA SER A 37 -4.52 9.03 -7.44
C SER A 37 -4.63 7.59 -6.91
N LEU A 38 -5.26 6.71 -7.68
CA LEU A 38 -5.35 5.28 -7.33
C LEU A 38 -3.96 4.65 -7.22
N LYS A 39 -3.04 5.02 -8.12
CA LYS A 39 -1.62 4.64 -8.08
C LYS A 39 -0.99 4.97 -6.72
N GLU A 40 -1.09 6.23 -6.27
CA GLU A 40 -0.52 6.65 -4.99
C GLU A 40 -1.17 5.91 -3.82
N THR A 41 -2.47 5.62 -3.89
CA THR A 41 -3.17 4.89 -2.83
C THR A 41 -2.65 3.46 -2.69
N PHE A 42 -2.36 2.78 -3.80
CA PHE A 42 -1.76 1.44 -3.79
C PHE A 42 -0.35 1.48 -3.18
N GLU A 43 0.48 2.45 -3.59
CA GLU A 43 1.82 2.66 -3.00
C GLU A 43 1.72 2.87 -1.48
N GLN A 44 0.82 3.74 -1.02
CA GLN A 44 0.60 4.02 0.40
C GLN A 44 0.08 2.80 1.17
N CYS A 45 -0.76 1.96 0.54
CA CYS A 45 -1.23 0.72 1.16
C CYS A 45 -0.10 -0.28 1.37
N GLY A 46 0.81 -0.43 0.40
CA GLY A 46 2.01 -1.25 0.55
C GLY A 46 2.96 -0.69 1.62
N MET A 47 3.12 0.63 1.67
CA MET A 47 3.90 1.30 2.72
C MET A 47 3.29 1.12 4.12
N ALA A 48 1.97 1.12 4.24
CA ALA A 48 1.27 0.84 5.50
C ALA A 48 1.56 -0.58 5.98
N MET A 49 1.58 -1.56 5.07
CA MET A 49 1.92 -2.94 5.43
C MET A 49 3.35 -3.05 6.01
N PHE A 50 4.34 -2.48 5.33
CA PHE A 50 5.73 -2.50 5.81
C PHE A 50 5.91 -1.69 7.10
N GLY A 51 5.21 -0.56 7.23
CA GLY A 51 5.21 0.25 8.45
C GLY A 51 4.61 -0.45 9.65
N TYR A 52 3.74 -1.44 9.44
CA TYR A 52 3.20 -2.27 10.51
C TYR A 52 4.18 -3.38 10.94
N MET A 53 5.02 -3.86 10.01
CA MET A 53 6.04 -4.87 10.26
C MET A 53 7.26 -4.31 11.00
N THR A 54 7.69 -3.09 10.69
CA THR A 54 8.86 -2.45 11.30
C THR A 54 8.82 -0.94 11.15
N GLU A 55 9.56 -0.24 12.00
CA GLU A 55 9.78 1.20 11.89
C GLU A 55 10.62 1.52 10.64
N LEU A 56 10.00 2.16 9.65
CA LEU A 56 10.59 2.48 8.34
C LEU A 56 11.72 3.50 8.41
N ASP A 57 11.82 4.27 9.49
CA ASP A 57 12.89 5.26 9.69
C ASP A 57 14.29 4.60 9.73
N TYR A 58 14.36 3.36 10.22
CA TYR A 58 15.60 2.58 10.32
C TYR A 58 16.00 1.90 9.01
N VAL A 59 15.07 1.79 8.06
CA VAL A 59 15.29 1.21 6.74
C VAL A 59 16.02 2.21 5.86
N GLN A 60 16.97 1.75 5.04
CA GLN A 60 17.67 2.53 4.02
C GLN A 60 17.36 2.00 2.63
N ILE A 61 17.41 2.88 1.63
CA ILE A 61 17.32 2.50 0.23
C ILE A 61 18.72 2.07 -0.23
N LYS A 62 18.93 0.77 -0.40
CA LYS A 62 20.19 0.18 -0.88
C LYS A 62 20.00 -0.63 -2.16
N GLU A 63 18.86 -1.28 -2.27
CA GLU A 63 18.53 -2.19 -3.36
C GLU A 63 17.16 -1.83 -3.92
N VAL A 64 16.96 -2.15 -5.19
CA VAL A 64 15.70 -1.95 -5.90
C VAL A 64 15.26 -3.26 -6.49
N HIS A 65 14.08 -3.71 -6.08
CA HIS A 65 13.42 -4.87 -6.67
C HIS A 65 12.23 -4.42 -7.50
N THR A 66 11.88 -5.16 -8.53
CA THR A 66 10.66 -4.90 -9.30
C THR A 66 9.71 -6.06 -9.10
N ILE A 67 8.48 -5.77 -8.70
CA ILE A 67 7.39 -6.72 -8.63
C ILE A 67 6.37 -6.41 -9.73
N GLU A 68 5.67 -7.45 -10.16
CA GLU A 68 4.58 -7.35 -11.12
C GLU A 68 3.39 -8.15 -10.60
N ALA A 69 2.20 -7.56 -10.63
CA ALA A 69 0.96 -8.22 -10.25
C ALA A 69 -0.10 -8.01 -11.32
N THR A 70 -0.88 -9.06 -11.58
CA THR A 70 -2.03 -9.05 -12.50
C THR A 70 -3.25 -9.68 -11.84
N ALA A 71 -4.43 -9.25 -12.25
CA ALA A 71 -5.68 -9.80 -11.73
C ALA A 71 -6.84 -9.68 -12.74
N ASP A 72 -8.01 -10.19 -12.37
CA ASP A 72 -9.24 -10.07 -13.17
C ASP A 72 -10.09 -8.85 -12.77
N ASP A 73 -9.82 -8.24 -11.61
CA ASP A 73 -10.51 -7.05 -11.11
C ASP A 73 -9.60 -6.20 -10.19
N MET A 74 -10.08 -5.01 -9.82
CA MET A 74 -9.32 -4.05 -9.01
C MET A 74 -9.02 -4.55 -7.59
N MET A 75 -9.93 -5.32 -6.99
CA MET A 75 -9.76 -5.86 -5.64
C MET A 75 -8.71 -6.97 -5.64
N GLY A 76 -8.79 -7.88 -6.61
CA GLY A 76 -7.80 -8.92 -6.85
C GLY A 76 -6.44 -8.33 -7.20
N LEU A 77 -6.40 -7.23 -7.95
CA LEU A 77 -5.14 -6.55 -8.30
C LEU A 77 -4.38 -6.09 -7.07
N LEU A 78 -5.13 -5.52 -6.12
CA LEU A 78 -4.58 -5.03 -4.87
C LEU A 78 -4.22 -6.16 -3.91
N TYR A 79 -5.04 -7.22 -3.87
CA TYR A 79 -4.69 -8.44 -3.15
C TYR A 79 -3.36 -8.99 -3.66
N HIS A 80 -3.22 -9.24 -4.96
CA HIS A 80 -2.01 -9.80 -5.55
C HIS A 80 -0.82 -8.87 -5.40
N PHE A 81 -1.02 -7.55 -5.54
CA PHE A 81 0.02 -6.57 -5.29
C PHE A 81 0.59 -6.64 -3.86
N LEU A 82 -0.29 -6.69 -2.84
CA LEU A 82 0.13 -6.80 -1.44
C LEU A 82 0.74 -8.17 -1.14
N ASP A 83 0.23 -9.23 -1.76
CA ASP A 83 0.73 -10.60 -1.61
C ASP A 83 2.16 -10.74 -2.18
N GLU A 84 2.45 -10.12 -3.34
CA GLU A 84 3.79 -10.05 -3.92
C GLU A 84 4.77 -9.26 -3.03
N LEU A 85 4.31 -8.14 -2.44
CA LEU A 85 5.11 -7.38 -1.46
C LEU A 85 5.41 -8.20 -0.20
N LEU A 86 4.41 -8.93 0.29
CA LEU A 86 4.55 -9.81 1.45
C LEU A 86 5.49 -10.97 1.14
N PHE A 87 5.40 -11.53 -0.06
CA PHE A 87 6.30 -12.58 -0.55
C PHE A 87 7.74 -12.09 -0.60
N LEU A 88 7.98 -10.87 -1.10
CA LEU A 88 9.31 -10.25 -1.15
C LEU A 88 9.95 -10.06 0.23
N PHE A 89 9.12 -9.84 1.26
CA PHE A 89 9.55 -9.78 2.65
C PHE A 89 9.71 -11.16 3.29
N SER A 90 8.90 -12.15 2.89
CA SER A 90 8.85 -13.47 3.53
C SER A 90 9.85 -14.48 2.96
N VAL A 91 10.31 -14.27 1.74
CA VAL A 91 11.27 -15.13 1.03
C VAL A 91 12.53 -14.32 0.74
N GLU A 92 13.69 -15.00 0.65
CA GLU A 92 14.96 -14.37 0.23
C GLU A 92 14.71 -13.41 -0.95
N PRO A 93 15.02 -12.11 -0.83
CA PRO A 93 16.01 -11.52 0.08
C PRO A 93 15.47 -10.91 1.40
N PHE A 94 14.23 -11.18 1.83
CA PHE A 94 13.61 -10.54 3.01
C PHE A 94 13.59 -9.01 2.93
N LEU A 95 13.21 -8.46 1.76
CA LEU A 95 13.31 -7.02 1.51
C LEU A 95 12.26 -6.26 2.32
N ILE A 96 12.71 -5.26 3.07
CA ILE A 96 11.83 -4.25 3.66
C ILE A 96 11.92 -2.95 2.85
N CYS A 97 10.79 -2.45 2.35
CA CYS A 97 10.76 -1.29 1.48
C CYS A 97 10.56 0.01 2.27
N LYS A 98 11.38 1.01 1.98
CA LYS A 98 11.19 2.40 2.45
C LYS A 98 10.40 3.26 1.47
N LYS A 99 10.41 2.89 0.19
CA LYS A 99 9.67 3.58 -0.87
C LYS A 99 9.15 2.56 -1.88
N LEU A 100 7.91 2.76 -2.30
CA LEU A 100 7.27 2.04 -3.39
C LEU A 100 6.95 3.03 -4.50
N GLU A 101 7.25 2.65 -5.74
CA GLU A 101 6.95 3.45 -6.91
C GLU A 101 6.34 2.57 -8.00
N ILE A 102 5.06 2.78 -8.29
CA ILE A 102 4.35 2.06 -9.34
C ILE A 102 4.72 2.68 -10.69
N THR A 103 5.56 2.02 -11.48
CA THR A 103 5.96 2.51 -12.81
C THR A 103 4.90 2.28 -13.88
N GLU A 104 4.08 1.23 -13.73
CA GLU A 104 2.99 0.89 -14.65
C GLU A 104 1.74 0.56 -13.84
N PHE A 105 0.61 1.20 -14.17
CA PHE A 105 -0.69 0.96 -13.55
C PHE A 105 -1.76 0.95 -14.64
N ASN A 106 -2.12 -0.24 -15.11
CA ASN A 106 -3.13 -0.45 -16.13
C ASN A 106 -4.44 -0.91 -15.47
N THR A 107 -5.46 -0.04 -15.50
CA THR A 107 -6.79 -0.34 -14.94
C THR A 107 -7.68 -1.15 -15.87
N GLU A 108 -7.35 -1.25 -17.17
CA GLU A 108 -8.11 -2.04 -18.15
C GLU A 108 -7.66 -3.50 -18.16
N GLU A 109 -6.35 -3.73 -18.08
CA GLU A 109 -5.74 -5.07 -18.01
C GLU A 109 -5.48 -5.53 -16.57
N PHE A 110 -5.82 -4.69 -15.58
CA PHE A 110 -5.55 -4.90 -14.15
C PHE A 110 -4.12 -5.41 -13.91
N ARG A 111 -3.15 -4.58 -14.31
CA ARG A 111 -1.71 -4.89 -14.22
C ARG A 111 -0.96 -3.78 -13.51
N ILE A 112 -0.10 -4.15 -12.58
CA ILE A 112 0.77 -3.24 -11.82
C ILE A 112 2.21 -3.70 -11.95
N VAL A 113 3.10 -2.76 -12.25
CA VAL A 113 4.54 -2.94 -12.10
C VAL A 113 5.04 -1.91 -11.09
N CYS A 114 5.68 -2.38 -10.02
CA CYS A 114 6.14 -1.55 -8.92
C CYS A 114 7.62 -1.77 -8.63
N LYS A 115 8.35 -0.68 -8.48
CA LYS A 115 9.72 -0.66 -7.96
C LYS A 115 9.67 -0.51 -6.44
N CYS A 116 10.40 -1.40 -5.78
CA CYS A 116 10.47 -1.56 -4.35
C CYS A 116 11.88 -1.18 -3.91
N PHE A 117 12.00 -0.03 -3.24
CA PHE A 117 13.28 0.53 -2.81
C PHE A 117 13.46 0.25 -1.31
N GLY A 118 14.53 -0.44 -0.96
CA GLY A 118 14.69 -0.93 0.42
C GLY A 118 16.04 -1.58 0.70
N GLU A 119 16.07 -2.37 1.76
CA GLU A 119 17.18 -3.24 2.11
C GLU A 119 16.68 -4.53 2.75
N GLU A 120 17.54 -5.54 2.83
CA GLU A 120 17.26 -6.78 3.56
C GLU A 120 16.95 -6.51 5.04
N PHE A 121 15.90 -7.15 5.55
CA PHE A 121 15.48 -7.05 6.94
C PHE A 121 16.47 -7.77 7.87
N GLN A 122 17.15 -7.00 8.73
CA GLN A 122 18.12 -7.54 9.69
C GLN A 122 17.63 -7.46 11.14
N ILE A 123 17.53 -8.63 11.79
CA ILE A 123 17.21 -8.74 13.22
C ILE A 123 18.29 -8.00 14.04
N GLY A 124 17.85 -7.07 14.88
CA GLY A 124 18.71 -6.26 15.76
C GLY A 124 19.06 -4.88 15.18
N ARG A 125 18.89 -4.66 13.87
CA ARG A 125 18.96 -3.33 13.28
C ARG A 125 17.58 -2.69 13.13
N HIS A 126 16.61 -3.48 12.68
CA HIS A 126 15.23 -3.04 12.49
C HIS A 126 14.38 -3.44 13.70
N PRO A 127 13.63 -2.51 14.31
CA PRO A 127 12.68 -2.85 15.36
C PRO A 127 11.66 -3.87 14.85
N GLN A 128 11.50 -5.00 15.55
CA GLN A 128 10.45 -5.95 15.21
C GLN A 128 9.10 -5.36 15.64
N GLY A 129 8.29 -4.98 14.66
CA GLY A 129 6.88 -4.69 14.84
C GLY A 129 6.08 -5.98 14.84
N THR A 130 5.00 -6.02 14.06
CA THR A 130 4.10 -7.17 14.03
C THR A 130 4.24 -7.94 12.73
N GLU A 131 4.35 -9.27 12.84
CA GLU A 131 4.45 -10.14 11.67
C GLU A 131 3.10 -10.21 10.94
N VAL A 132 3.12 -9.96 9.63
CA VAL A 132 1.97 -10.12 8.75
C VAL A 132 2.04 -11.50 8.12
N LYS A 133 1.00 -12.32 8.26
CA LYS A 133 1.01 -13.70 7.72
C LYS A 133 0.33 -13.84 6.37
N ALA A 134 -0.72 -13.07 6.15
CA ALA A 134 -1.54 -13.16 4.95
C ALA A 134 -2.37 -11.89 4.74
N ILE A 135 -2.60 -11.60 3.46
CA ILE A 135 -3.58 -10.62 3.02
C ILE A 135 -4.94 -11.31 2.91
N THR A 136 -6.04 -10.60 3.19
CA THR A 136 -7.38 -11.17 3.06
C THR A 136 -8.33 -10.25 2.30
N TYR A 137 -9.36 -10.85 1.70
CA TYR A 137 -10.47 -10.12 1.07
C TYR A 137 -11.50 -9.58 2.08
N SER A 138 -11.31 -9.84 3.37
CA SER A 138 -12.29 -9.41 4.39
C SER A 138 -12.27 -7.90 4.53
N ALA A 139 -13.43 -7.27 4.36
CA ALA A 139 -13.59 -5.81 4.33
C ALA A 139 -12.75 -5.07 3.27
N MET A 140 -12.28 -5.80 2.24
CA MET A 140 -11.61 -5.26 1.05
C MET A 140 -12.49 -4.23 0.37
N GLN A 141 -12.01 -2.99 0.29
CA GLN A 141 -12.68 -1.93 -0.46
C GLN A 141 -11.66 -1.17 -1.28
N VAL A 142 -11.99 -0.92 -2.55
CA VAL A 142 -11.29 0.04 -3.40
C VAL A 142 -12.35 1.00 -3.91
N ILE A 143 -12.33 2.21 -3.39
CA ILE A 143 -13.25 3.26 -3.80
C ILE A 143 -12.47 4.16 -4.74
N ASP A 144 -12.93 4.36 -5.97
CA ASP A 144 -12.39 5.37 -6.88
C ASP A 144 -13.48 6.42 -7.10
N GLU A 145 -13.65 7.32 -6.14
CA GLU A 145 -14.62 8.39 -6.28
C GLU A 145 -14.01 9.55 -7.09
N PRO A 146 -14.59 9.90 -8.25
CA PRO A 146 -14.16 11.07 -8.99
C PRO A 146 -14.36 12.32 -8.13
N LYS A 147 -13.44 13.29 -8.26
CA LYS A 147 -13.62 14.65 -7.73
C LYS A 147 -14.84 15.28 -8.40
N ASP A 148 -16.05 15.03 -7.92
CA ASP A 148 -17.21 15.84 -8.27
C ASP A 148 -17.78 16.47 -7.02
N ASN A 149 -17.22 17.63 -6.68
CA ASN A 149 -17.62 18.49 -5.58
C ASN A 149 -18.95 19.21 -5.87
N ASN A 150 -19.82 18.65 -6.71
CA ASN A 150 -21.06 19.33 -7.10
C ASN A 150 -22.14 18.37 -7.60
N GLN A 151 -22.69 17.52 -6.72
CA GLN A 151 -24.06 16.98 -6.89
C GLN A 151 -24.60 16.34 -5.60
N LEU A 152 -24.88 17.16 -4.59
CA LEU A 152 -25.80 16.80 -3.50
C LEU A 152 -27.02 17.73 -3.48
N THR A 153 -27.81 17.67 -4.55
CA THR A 153 -29.25 17.95 -4.48
C THR A 153 -29.98 16.92 -5.32
N GLY A 154 -30.51 15.85 -4.71
CA GLY A 154 -31.42 14.95 -5.43
C GLY A 154 -31.50 13.55 -4.86
N ASN A 155 -32.46 13.35 -3.97
CA ASN A 155 -33.02 12.08 -3.51
C ASN A 155 -32.82 10.86 -4.44
N LYS A 156 -32.19 9.80 -3.91
CA LYS A 156 -32.66 8.42 -4.08
C LYS A 156 -32.13 7.53 -2.96
N GLN A 157 -33.06 6.76 -2.39
CA GLN A 157 -32.91 5.94 -1.21
C GLN A 157 -32.99 4.46 -1.62
N SER A 158 -31.83 3.78 -1.65
CA SER A 158 -31.59 2.32 -1.74
C SER A 158 -30.13 2.15 -2.20
N GLU A 159 -29.15 1.55 -1.53
CA GLU A 159 -29.10 0.49 -0.52
C GLU A 159 -28.11 0.86 0.61
N LYS A 160 -28.26 0.21 1.77
CA LYS A 160 -27.51 0.50 2.99
C LYS A 160 -26.10 -0.11 2.93
N THR A 161 -25.10 0.66 2.51
CA THR A 161 -23.70 0.42 2.89
C THR A 161 -23.44 1.20 4.17
N HIS A 162 -23.24 0.49 5.29
CA HIS A 162 -22.90 1.09 6.58
C HIS A 162 -21.47 1.63 6.53
N ILE A 163 -21.31 2.84 5.99
CA ILE A 163 -20.12 3.67 6.14
C ILE A 163 -20.34 4.46 7.43
N TYR A 164 -19.71 4.03 8.53
CA TYR A 164 -19.81 4.72 9.80
C TYR A 164 -18.92 5.98 9.77
N TRP A 165 -19.57 7.14 9.74
CA TRP A 165 -18.96 8.44 9.96
C TRP A 165 -18.82 8.68 11.47
N ALA A 166 -17.61 8.96 11.96
CA ALA A 166 -17.42 9.54 13.28
C ALA A 166 -16.31 10.60 13.25
N ASN A 167 -16.73 11.86 13.43
CA ASN A 167 -15.91 13.05 13.76
C ASN A 167 -14.95 13.60 12.70
N GLY A 168 -15.52 14.22 11.66
CA GLY A 168 -15.10 15.57 11.28
C GLY A 168 -13.85 15.75 10.40
N ILE A 169 -13.44 14.75 9.62
CA ILE A 169 -12.49 14.95 8.51
C ILE A 169 -13.04 14.20 7.28
N LEU A 170 -13.41 14.98 6.26
CA LEU A 170 -13.86 14.51 4.96
C LEU A 170 -12.67 14.70 4.02
N ILE A 171 -11.99 13.63 3.65
CA ILE A 171 -10.97 13.68 2.60
C ILE A 171 -11.28 12.57 1.61
N SER A 172 -12.04 12.98 0.59
CA SER A 172 -12.11 12.31 -0.71
C SER A 172 -10.69 12.17 -1.26
N LYS A 173 -10.29 10.93 -1.53
CA LYS A 173 -9.74 10.41 -2.79
C LYS A 173 -9.17 9.03 -2.53
N SER A 174 -9.57 8.12 -3.39
CA SER A 174 -9.44 6.67 -3.38
C SER A 174 -9.12 5.98 -2.05
N MET A 175 -10.11 5.28 -1.49
CA MET A 175 -10.01 4.63 -0.17
C MET A 175 -9.76 3.14 -0.33
N ILE A 176 -8.74 2.64 0.38
CA ILE A 176 -8.40 1.22 0.46
C ILE A 176 -8.46 0.73 1.91
N SER A 177 -9.11 -0.41 2.16
CA SER A 177 -9.24 -1.04 3.48
C SER A 177 -8.91 -2.54 3.43
N TYR A 178 -7.95 -3.04 4.23
CA TYR A 178 -7.61 -4.47 4.29
C TYR A 178 -7.33 -5.03 5.67
N LEU A 179 -7.86 -6.23 5.92
CA LEU A 179 -7.61 -7.02 7.12
C LEU A 179 -6.37 -7.91 6.96
N VAL A 180 -5.39 -7.72 7.84
CA VAL A 180 -4.17 -8.54 7.94
C VAL A 180 -4.22 -9.39 9.21
N PHE A 181 -4.02 -10.71 9.05
CA PHE A 181 -4.00 -11.67 10.16
C PHE A 181 -2.59 -11.80 10.77
N LEU A 182 -2.52 -11.76 12.10
CA LEU A 182 -1.30 -11.83 12.92
C LEU A 182 -0.92 -13.24 13.38
#